data_AF-A0A838UU91-F1
#
_entry.id   AF-A0A838UU91-F1
#
_cell.length_a   1.000
_cell.length_b   1.000
_cell.length_c   1.000
_cell.angle_alpha   90.00
_cell.angle_beta   90.00
_cell.angle_gamma   90.00
#
_symmetry.space_group_name_H-M   'P 1'
#
loop_
_entity.id
_entity.type
_entity.pdbx_description
1 polymer ?
#
loop_
_entity_poly.entity_id
_entity_poly.type
_entity_poly.pdbx_seq_one_letter_code
_entity_poly.pdbx_strand_id
1 'polypeptide(L)'
;MQEIGDQHLTVALFDKFPIRRTWHDAEWYYSAVDIMAALVDSPTPKRYWSELKGNLKRREAFDVYAEGVVKLRLPAHDGRMLLTDCANRQTVLRLIQSVPSPNAGPFKRWLALVGNAVLEDAEETDETRSLRAQHRLKLHEVDTHLHQLVMFRGITTPEQHDRLRDSNYAGLYAVATRDEIARIRRLPFSIPPEEAMGVMEMAANIFQRAGTAQVVEERNLQGEETIIATAEDVGVQIRLTMERMGVTMPESLPRYRALHHTEWLPSGEPGPGHIDWDAEIPEADDRVIPIYELAEPAGDPNSDHPHELRLLEERHIQPRPSDMEDEE
;
A
#
# COMPACT_ATOMS: atom_id res chain seq x y z
N MET A 1 12.23 24.20 25.13
CA MET A 1 12.22 22.73 25.27
C MET A 1 11.33 22.25 24.14
N GLN A 2 11.91 21.80 23.03
CA GLN A 2 11.16 21.52 21.80
C GLN A 2 10.73 20.05 21.84
N GLU A 3 9.42 19.83 21.75
CA GLU A 3 8.79 18.50 21.82
C GLU A 3 9.32 17.59 20.70
N ILE A 4 9.70 16.37 21.10
CA ILE A 4 10.23 15.33 20.23
C ILE A 4 9.01 14.67 19.56
N GLY A 5 8.65 15.13 18.37
CA GLY A 5 7.64 14.47 17.53
C GLY A 5 8.11 13.07 17.13
N ASP A 6 7.17 12.12 17.08
CA ASP A 6 7.37 10.71 16.75
C ASP A 6 8.24 10.54 15.49
N GLN A 7 9.45 10.03 15.69
CA GLN A 7 10.35 9.64 14.62
C GLN A 7 9.92 8.27 14.11
N HIS A 8 9.32 8.21 12.92
CA HIS A 8 8.99 6.94 12.25
C HIS A 8 10.28 6.22 11.85
N LEU A 9 10.66 5.24 12.69
CA LEU A 9 11.83 4.39 12.53
C LEU A 9 11.50 3.25 11.56
N THR A 10 12.29 3.09 10.50
CA THR A 10 12.11 2.00 9.54
C THR A 10 13.46 1.42 9.12
N VAL A 11 13.47 0.17 8.68
CA VAL A 11 14.66 -0.51 8.16
C VAL A 11 14.48 -0.72 6.66
N ALA A 12 15.47 -0.33 5.86
CA ALA A 12 15.53 -0.65 4.44
C ALA A 12 16.57 -1.76 4.21
N LEU A 13 16.37 -2.62 3.20
CA LEU A 13 17.29 -3.71 2.89
C LEU A 13 18.08 -3.42 1.61
N PHE A 14 19.41 -3.44 1.70
CA PHE A 14 20.32 -3.44 0.54
C PHE A 14 21.09 -4.76 0.51
N ASP A 15 20.85 -5.62 -0.48
CA ASP A 15 21.57 -6.89 -0.63
C ASP A 15 21.71 -7.69 0.70
N LYS A 16 20.58 -7.83 1.41
CA LYS A 16 20.46 -8.46 2.75
C LYS A 16 21.11 -7.68 3.92
N PHE A 17 21.76 -6.54 3.67
CA PHE A 17 22.20 -5.62 4.72
C PHE A 17 21.04 -4.73 5.19
N PRO A 18 20.70 -4.74 6.49
CA PRO A 18 19.74 -3.81 7.05
C PRO A 18 20.37 -2.41 7.20
N ILE A 19 19.74 -1.42 6.58
CA ILE A 19 20.07 -0.01 6.70
C ILE A 19 18.98 0.67 7.53
N ARG A 20 19.30 1.03 8.76
CA ARG A 20 18.37 1.77 9.63
C ARG A 20 18.19 3.19 9.08
N ARG A 21 16.95 3.64 9.01
CA ARG A 21 16.59 5.00 8.60
C ARG A 21 15.49 5.57 9.50
N THR A 22 15.40 6.89 9.51
CA THR A 22 14.38 7.63 10.24
C THR A 22 13.92 8.82 9.41
N TRP A 23 12.66 9.17 9.56
CA TRP A 23 12.12 10.40 8.99
C TRP A 23 12.60 11.60 9.82
N HIS A 24 13.15 12.61 9.18
CA HIS A 24 13.59 13.85 9.82
C HIS A 24 13.61 14.99 8.79
N ASP A 25 13.15 16.17 9.18
CA ASP A 25 13.15 17.37 8.32
C ASP A 25 12.53 17.15 6.92
N ALA A 26 11.38 16.47 6.90
CA ALA A 26 10.64 16.11 5.68
C ALA A 26 11.41 15.25 4.65
N GLU A 27 12.48 14.57 5.07
CA GLU A 27 13.17 13.58 4.23
C GLU A 27 13.70 12.37 5.03
N TRP A 28 14.18 11.36 4.31
CA TRP A 28 14.78 10.17 4.92
C TRP A 28 16.25 10.41 5.28
N TYR A 29 16.58 10.11 6.53
CA TYR A 29 17.95 10.07 7.04
C TYR A 29 18.38 8.64 7.32
N TYR A 30 19.56 8.25 6.84
CA TYR A 30 20.09 6.89 6.88
C TYR A 30 21.28 6.80 7.84
N SER A 31 21.38 5.69 8.59
CA SER A 31 22.54 5.42 9.43
C SER A 31 23.84 5.41 8.60
N ALA A 32 24.74 6.36 8.87
CA ALA A 32 26.02 6.45 8.17
C ALA A 32 26.87 5.18 8.40
N VAL A 33 26.78 4.59 9.58
CA VAL A 33 27.52 3.36 9.92
C VAL A 33 27.00 2.16 9.13
N ASP A 34 25.68 2.05 8.94
CA ASP A 34 25.08 0.93 8.22
C ASP A 34 25.38 1.05 6.72
N ILE A 35 25.39 2.28 6.17
CA ILE A 35 25.85 2.56 4.81
C ILE A 35 27.30 2.11 4.63
N MET A 36 28.19 2.47 5.57
CA MET A 36 29.59 2.03 5.50
C MET A 36 29.70 0.50 5.57
N ALA A 37 28.84 -0.17 6.35
CA ALA A 37 28.82 -1.63 6.45
C ALA A 37 28.40 -2.30 5.13
N ALA A 38 27.44 -1.71 4.42
CA ALA A 38 26.99 -2.21 3.12
C ALA A 38 27.96 -1.92 1.97
N LEU A 39 28.67 -0.78 2.05
CA LEU A 39 29.64 -0.39 1.03
C LEU A 39 30.98 -1.08 1.22
N VAL A 40 31.42 -1.29 2.45
CA VAL A 40 32.76 -1.78 2.76
C VAL A 40 32.66 -3.16 3.40
N ASP A 41 33.33 -4.13 2.82
CA ASP A 41 33.52 -5.47 3.43
C ASP A 41 34.51 -5.39 4.60
N SER A 42 34.14 -4.64 5.63
CA SER A 42 34.95 -4.41 6.83
C SER A 42 34.23 -4.97 8.05
N PRO A 43 34.91 -5.75 8.90
CA PRO A 43 34.34 -6.20 10.17
C PRO A 43 34.13 -5.04 11.16
N THR A 44 34.61 -3.82 10.87
CA THR A 44 34.48 -2.66 11.77
C THR A 44 33.99 -1.37 11.07
N PRO A 45 32.73 -1.31 10.59
CA PRO A 45 32.19 -0.16 9.85
C PRO A 45 32.22 1.18 10.63
N LYS A 46 32.03 1.12 11.96
CA LYS A 46 32.08 2.30 12.85
C LYS A 46 33.47 2.95 12.90
N ARG A 47 34.52 2.13 12.84
CA ARG A 47 35.91 2.61 12.81
C ARG A 47 36.19 3.26 11.47
N TYR A 48 35.78 2.61 10.38
CA TYR A 48 35.89 3.14 9.02
C TYR A 48 35.22 4.52 8.91
N TRP A 49 33.99 4.66 9.42
CA TRP A 49 33.29 5.94 9.45
C TRP A 49 34.08 7.05 10.20
N SER A 50 34.66 6.73 11.35
CA SER A 50 35.48 7.68 12.11
C SER A 50 36.74 8.12 11.34
N GLU A 51 37.42 7.18 10.69
CA GLU A 51 38.60 7.46 9.87
C GLU A 51 38.24 8.29 8.62
N LEU A 52 37.13 7.96 7.95
CA LEU A 52 36.62 8.72 6.81
C LEU A 52 36.31 10.18 7.19
N LYS A 53 35.64 10.41 8.32
CA LYS A 53 35.41 11.77 8.85
C LYS A 53 36.72 12.51 9.10
N GLY A 54 37.73 11.84 9.67
CA GLY A 54 39.06 12.43 9.89
C GLY A 54 39.78 12.78 8.58
N ASN A 55 39.64 11.94 7.54
CA ASN A 55 40.22 12.17 6.22
C ASN A 55 39.55 13.32 5.48
N LEU A 56 38.21 13.40 5.52
CA LEU A 56 37.46 14.47 4.87
C LEU A 56 37.74 15.83 5.53
N LYS A 57 37.88 15.88 6.87
CA LYS A 57 38.22 17.11 7.60
C LYS A 57 39.60 17.66 7.21
N ARG A 58 40.58 16.77 7.04
CA ARG A 58 41.94 17.16 6.63
C ARG A 58 42.03 17.69 5.21
N ARG A 59 41.05 17.40 4.35
CA ARG A 59 41.00 17.84 2.95
C ARG A 59 40.14 19.08 2.74
N GLU A 60 39.67 19.72 3.81
CA GLU A 60 38.68 20.84 3.78
C GLU A 60 37.39 20.49 3.02
N ALA A 61 37.17 19.20 2.73
CA ALA A 61 36.01 18.72 2.02
C ALA A 61 34.85 18.43 2.96
N PHE A 62 35.08 18.35 4.28
CA PHE A 62 34.07 17.92 5.25
C PHE A 62 32.95 18.91 5.48
N ASP A 63 33.18 20.22 5.31
CA ASP A 63 32.14 21.24 5.53
C ASP A 63 30.95 21.04 4.58
N VAL A 64 31.23 20.52 3.37
CA VAL A 64 30.25 20.13 2.35
C VAL A 64 29.41 18.90 2.73
N TYR A 65 29.84 18.11 3.73
CA TYR A 65 29.14 16.94 4.25
C TYR A 65 28.55 17.18 5.65
N ALA A 66 29.10 18.12 6.41
CA ALA A 66 28.72 18.39 7.79
C ALA A 66 27.28 18.93 7.90
N GLU A 67 26.81 19.67 6.89
CA GLU A 67 25.45 20.23 6.86
C GLU A 67 24.35 19.16 6.78
N GLY A 68 24.63 18.02 6.13
CA GLY A 68 23.63 16.96 5.93
C GLY A 68 23.81 15.72 6.81
N VAL A 69 24.75 15.76 7.77
CA VAL A 69 24.90 14.72 8.81
C VAL A 69 24.39 15.25 10.14
N VAL A 70 23.34 14.62 10.67
CA VAL A 70 22.73 14.95 11.96
C VAL A 70 22.75 13.75 12.89
N LYS A 71 22.65 13.98 14.20
CA LYS A 71 22.57 12.90 15.18
C LYS A 71 21.13 12.59 15.53
N LEU A 72 20.66 11.41 15.12
CA LEU A 72 19.28 10.95 15.37
C LEU A 72 19.27 9.70 16.24
N ARG A 73 18.18 9.45 16.96
CA ARG A 73 18.04 8.28 17.81
C ARG A 73 17.65 7.07 16.97
N LEU A 74 18.49 6.04 16.95
CA LEU A 74 18.21 4.77 16.29
C LEU A 74 18.39 3.59 17.25
N PRO A 75 17.63 2.49 17.10
CA PRO A 75 17.80 1.29 17.92
C PRO A 75 19.11 0.58 17.56
N ALA A 76 19.88 0.18 18.57
CA ALA A 76 21.01 -0.73 18.43
C ALA A 76 20.55 -2.20 18.38
N HIS A 77 21.48 -3.13 18.09
CA HIS A 77 21.18 -4.57 18.07
C HIS A 77 20.63 -5.09 19.40
N ASP A 78 21.00 -4.47 20.52
CA ASP A 78 20.50 -4.79 21.86
C ASP A 78 19.18 -4.08 22.22
N GLY A 79 18.55 -3.39 21.27
CA GLY A 79 17.31 -2.64 21.44
C GLY A 79 17.47 -1.27 22.11
N ARG A 80 18.68 -0.88 22.53
CA ARG A 80 18.90 0.44 23.16
C ARG A 80 18.89 1.54 22.11
N MET A 81 18.22 2.65 22.41
CA MET A 81 18.22 3.84 21.55
C MET A 81 19.53 4.60 21.70
N LEU A 82 20.30 4.71 20.61
CA LEU A 82 21.58 5.40 20.57
C LEU A 82 21.55 6.58 19.59
N LEU A 83 22.20 7.68 19.96
CA LEU A 83 22.48 8.78 19.03
C LEU A 83 23.46 8.29 17.97
N THR A 84 22.99 8.23 16.74
CA THR A 84 23.70 7.72 15.57
C THR A 84 23.86 8.84 14.56
N ASP A 85 25.03 8.94 13.92
CA ASP A 85 25.24 9.85 12.81
C ASP A 85 24.40 9.35 11.63
N CYS A 86 23.42 10.15 11.22
CA CYS A 86 22.53 9.87 10.10
C CYS A 86 22.71 10.92 9.02
N ALA A 87 22.63 10.51 7.76
CA ALA A 87 22.83 11.38 6.61
C ALA A 87 21.61 11.36 5.69
N ASN A 88 21.24 12.53 5.15
CA ASN A 88 20.22 12.61 4.12
C ASN A 88 20.71 12.08 2.77
N ARG A 89 19.78 11.87 1.82
CA ARG A 89 20.07 11.24 0.51
C ARG A 89 21.23 11.93 -0.23
N GLN A 90 21.22 13.25 -0.30
CA GLN A 90 22.25 14.03 -0.99
C GLN A 90 23.64 13.76 -0.39
N THR A 91 23.72 13.75 0.94
CA THR A 91 24.97 13.48 1.66
C THR A 91 25.42 12.05 1.47
N VAL A 92 24.50 11.07 1.49
CA VAL A 92 24.82 9.66 1.22
C VAL A 92 25.39 9.48 -0.19
N LEU A 93 24.82 10.13 -1.22
CA LEU A 93 25.34 10.09 -2.59
C LEU A 93 26.77 10.60 -2.68
N ARG A 94 27.09 11.69 -1.96
CA ARG A 94 28.45 12.22 -1.89
C ARG A 94 29.39 11.28 -1.15
N LEU A 95 28.93 10.65 -0.06
CA LEU A 95 29.71 9.67 0.69
C LEU A 95 30.08 8.47 -0.19
N ILE A 96 29.13 7.94 -0.97
CA ILE A 96 29.39 6.83 -1.90
C ILE A 96 30.44 7.20 -2.95
N GLN A 97 30.48 8.46 -3.41
CA GLN A 97 31.52 8.92 -4.34
C GLN A 97 32.92 8.95 -3.72
N SER A 98 33.01 9.09 -2.39
CA SER A 98 34.27 9.16 -1.65
C SER A 98 34.78 7.80 -1.17
N VAL A 99 33.95 6.75 -1.24
CA VAL A 99 34.28 5.39 -0.79
C VAL A 99 34.55 4.49 -2.00
N PRO A 100 35.80 4.06 -2.24
CA PRO A 100 36.11 3.13 -3.32
C PRO A 100 35.55 1.75 -2.96
N SER A 101 34.44 1.36 -3.57
CA SER A 101 33.77 0.08 -3.33
C SER A 101 33.14 -0.47 -4.62
N PRO A 102 33.23 -1.79 -4.87
CA PRO A 102 32.47 -2.43 -5.94
C PRO A 102 30.94 -2.31 -5.73
N ASN A 103 30.50 -2.16 -4.48
CA ASN A 103 29.09 -1.98 -4.14
C ASN A 103 28.61 -0.54 -4.36
N ALA A 104 29.49 0.43 -4.63
CA ALA A 104 29.11 1.82 -4.82
C ALA A 104 28.11 2.02 -5.98
N GLY A 105 28.29 1.31 -7.09
CA GLY A 105 27.37 1.35 -8.24
C GLY A 105 25.98 0.78 -7.90
N PRO A 106 25.89 -0.49 -7.44
CA PRO A 106 24.65 -1.08 -6.95
C PRO A 106 23.96 -0.25 -5.86
N PHE A 107 24.73 0.28 -4.90
CA PHE A 107 24.20 1.09 -3.81
C PHE A 107 23.63 2.41 -4.30
N LYS A 108 24.23 3.07 -5.30
CA LYS A 108 23.64 4.28 -5.92
C LYS A 108 22.28 4.00 -6.55
N ARG A 109 22.15 2.86 -7.26
CA ARG A 109 20.87 2.43 -7.85
C ARG A 109 19.84 2.12 -6.77
N TRP A 110 20.25 1.37 -5.75
CA TRP A 110 19.40 1.10 -4.60
C TRP A 110 18.97 2.38 -3.89
N LEU A 111 19.89 3.32 -3.64
CA LEU A 111 19.59 4.58 -2.98
C LEU A 111 18.72 5.49 -3.83
N ALA A 112 18.78 5.40 -5.16
CA ALA A 112 17.78 6.03 -6.02
C ALA A 112 16.40 5.44 -5.70
N LEU A 113 16.25 4.12 -5.72
CA LEU A 113 14.99 3.42 -5.44
C LEU A 113 14.47 3.64 -4.01
N VAL A 114 15.31 3.54 -2.97
CA VAL A 114 14.89 3.67 -1.56
C VAL A 114 14.95 5.10 -1.03
N GLY A 115 15.75 5.97 -1.65
CA GLY A 115 15.91 7.39 -1.34
C GLY A 115 14.91 8.28 -2.08
N ASN A 116 14.31 7.76 -3.14
CA ASN A 116 13.06 8.23 -3.68
C ASN A 116 11.84 7.58 -2.98
N ALA A 117 11.95 7.21 -1.71
CA ALA A 117 10.74 7.20 -0.87
C ALA A 117 10.22 8.65 -0.60
N VAL A 118 10.67 9.62 -1.41
CA VAL A 118 9.84 10.60 -2.12
C VAL A 118 9.16 9.91 -3.32
N LEU A 119 7.99 9.30 -3.10
CA LEU A 119 6.96 9.32 -4.14
C LEU A 119 7.40 8.83 -5.54
N GLU A 120 7.90 7.60 -5.71
CA GLU A 120 8.11 7.10 -7.08
C GLU A 120 6.76 6.78 -7.69
N ASP A 121 6.36 7.59 -8.68
CA ASP A 121 5.53 7.08 -9.77
C ASP A 121 6.34 5.93 -10.37
N ALA A 122 5.88 4.68 -10.22
CA ALA A 122 6.52 3.57 -10.90
C ALA A 122 6.53 3.84 -12.41
N GLU A 123 7.55 3.36 -13.13
CA GLU A 123 7.53 3.41 -14.60
C GLU A 123 6.30 2.65 -15.09
N GLU A 124 5.31 3.40 -15.56
CA GLU A 124 4.04 2.86 -16.00
C GLU A 124 4.15 2.45 -17.47
N THR A 125 3.96 1.16 -17.75
CA THR A 125 3.78 0.65 -19.11
C THR A 125 2.32 0.80 -19.54
N ASP A 126 2.04 0.74 -20.85
CA ASP A 126 0.67 0.80 -21.37
C ASP A 126 -0.18 -0.37 -20.84
N GLU A 127 0.41 -1.56 -20.67
CA GLU A 127 -0.27 -2.71 -20.07
C GLU A 127 -0.59 -2.46 -18.59
N THR A 128 0.37 -1.93 -17.84
CA THR A 128 0.17 -1.60 -16.42
C THR A 128 -0.91 -0.53 -16.26
N ARG A 129 -0.92 0.49 -17.13
CA ARG A 129 -1.97 1.53 -17.17
C ARG A 129 -3.35 0.93 -17.46
N SER A 130 -3.44 0.07 -18.47
CA SER A 130 -4.70 -0.59 -18.85
C SER A 130 -5.25 -1.46 -17.71
N LEU A 131 -4.38 -2.22 -17.05
CA LEU A 131 -4.77 -3.07 -15.92
C LEU A 131 -5.25 -2.23 -14.72
N ARG A 132 -4.60 -1.10 -14.45
CA ARG A 132 -5.05 -0.14 -13.43
C ARG A 132 -6.42 0.44 -13.78
N ALA A 133 -6.67 0.81 -15.03
CA ALA A 133 -7.97 1.30 -15.48
C ALA A 133 -9.09 0.26 -15.24
N GLN A 134 -8.85 -1.02 -15.55
CA GLN A 134 -9.81 -2.10 -15.27
C GLN A 134 -10.07 -2.29 -13.78
N HIS A 135 -9.02 -2.30 -12.94
CA HIS A 135 -9.19 -2.39 -11.49
C HIS A 135 -9.89 -1.16 -10.91
N ARG A 136 -9.71 0.02 -11.54
CA ARG A 136 -10.40 1.25 -11.15
C ARG A 136 -11.91 1.15 -11.39
N LEU A 137 -12.33 0.64 -12.54
CA LEU A 137 -13.73 0.31 -12.83
C LEU A 137 -14.26 -0.69 -11.79
N LYS A 138 -13.51 -1.75 -11.51
CA LYS A 138 -13.95 -2.74 -10.54
C LYS A 138 -14.11 -2.18 -9.13
N LEU A 139 -13.17 -1.33 -8.71
CA LEU A 139 -13.26 -0.64 -7.43
C LEU A 139 -14.50 0.25 -7.40
N HIS A 140 -14.82 0.97 -8.48
CA HIS A 140 -16.04 1.77 -8.57
C HIS A 140 -17.31 0.93 -8.40
N GLU A 141 -17.43 -0.17 -9.14
CA GLU A 141 -18.59 -1.08 -9.06
C GLU A 141 -18.83 -1.56 -7.62
N VAL A 142 -17.76 -2.01 -6.95
CA VAL A 142 -17.85 -2.55 -5.59
C VAL A 142 -18.13 -1.44 -4.57
N ASP A 143 -17.58 -0.24 -4.75
CA ASP A 143 -17.85 0.91 -3.89
C ASP A 143 -19.30 1.37 -4.02
N THR A 144 -19.84 1.41 -5.25
CA THR A 144 -21.26 1.71 -5.53
C THR A 144 -22.19 0.66 -4.91
N HIS A 145 -21.88 -0.62 -5.06
CA HIS A 145 -22.65 -1.69 -4.42
C HIS A 145 -22.66 -1.57 -2.90
N LEU A 146 -21.47 -1.39 -2.29
CA LEU A 146 -21.34 -1.19 -0.85
C LEU A 146 -22.14 0.03 -0.41
N HIS A 147 -22.07 1.14 -1.14
CA HIS A 147 -22.83 2.36 -0.85
C HIS A 147 -24.34 2.09 -0.81
N GLN A 148 -24.90 1.50 -1.87
CA GLN A 148 -26.33 1.17 -1.94
C GLN A 148 -26.75 0.25 -0.80
N LEU A 149 -25.96 -0.80 -0.54
CA LEU A 149 -26.21 -1.71 0.56
C LEU A 149 -26.26 -0.97 1.90
N VAL A 150 -25.24 -0.19 2.24
CA VAL A 150 -25.18 0.44 3.57
C VAL A 150 -26.23 1.54 3.75
N MET A 151 -26.67 2.19 2.67
CA MET A 151 -27.83 3.09 2.68
C MET A 151 -29.08 2.37 3.19
N PHE A 152 -29.38 1.19 2.65
CA PHE A 152 -30.47 0.34 3.13
C PHE A 152 -30.28 -0.16 4.56
N ARG A 153 -29.03 -0.17 5.06
CA ARG A 153 -28.68 -0.63 6.41
C ARG A 153 -28.49 0.50 7.42
N GLY A 154 -28.84 1.74 7.07
CA GLY A 154 -28.90 2.87 8.00
C GLY A 154 -27.71 3.82 8.00
N ILE A 155 -26.85 3.78 6.98
CA ILE A 155 -25.85 4.83 6.68
C ILE A 155 -26.46 5.72 5.61
N THR A 156 -27.22 6.74 6.01
CA THR A 156 -28.07 7.53 5.10
C THR A 156 -27.59 8.95 4.85
N THR A 157 -26.54 9.42 5.53
CA THR A 157 -26.02 10.79 5.34
C THR A 157 -24.59 10.80 4.80
N PRO A 158 -24.18 11.88 4.10
CA PRO A 158 -22.81 12.06 3.63
C PRO A 158 -21.77 11.93 4.75
N GLU A 159 -22.04 12.46 5.93
CA GLU A 159 -21.12 12.38 7.08
C GLU A 159 -20.96 10.97 7.62
N GLN A 160 -22.00 10.14 7.56
CA GLN A 160 -21.90 8.72 7.93
C GLN A 160 -21.09 7.95 6.89
N HIS A 161 -21.28 8.28 5.61
CA HIS A 161 -20.53 7.67 4.53
C HIS A 161 -19.05 8.06 4.55
N ASP A 162 -18.74 9.32 4.87
CA ASP A 162 -17.36 9.78 5.05
C ASP A 162 -16.68 9.02 6.20
N ARG A 163 -17.39 8.78 7.31
CA ARG A 163 -16.89 7.96 8.42
C ARG A 163 -16.66 6.50 8.02
N LEU A 164 -17.55 5.90 7.22
CA LEU A 164 -17.33 4.57 6.64
C LEU A 164 -16.09 4.54 5.75
N ARG A 165 -15.91 5.56 4.90
CA ARG A 165 -14.73 5.69 4.04
C ARG A 165 -13.45 5.81 4.87
N ASP A 166 -13.42 6.67 5.88
CA ASP A 166 -12.25 6.81 6.77
C ASP A 166 -11.95 5.53 7.54
N SER A 167 -12.98 4.77 7.95
CA SER A 167 -12.84 3.46 8.58
C SER A 167 -12.22 2.42 7.67
N ASN A 168 -12.56 2.43 6.37
CA ASN A 168 -11.91 1.57 5.39
C ASN A 168 -10.40 1.88 5.33
N TYR A 169 -10.05 3.17 5.32
CA TYR A 169 -8.65 3.59 5.36
C TYR A 169 -7.95 3.19 6.66
N ALA A 170 -8.65 3.32 7.80
CA ALA A 170 -8.09 2.98 9.10
C ALA A 170 -7.70 1.51 9.21
N GLY A 171 -8.59 0.60 8.81
CA GLY A 171 -8.29 -0.83 8.86
C GLY A 171 -7.13 -1.24 7.95
N LEU A 172 -7.15 -0.82 6.67
CA LEU A 172 -6.19 -1.30 5.68
C LEU A 172 -4.81 -0.64 5.80
N TYR A 173 -4.77 0.66 6.08
CA TYR A 173 -3.55 1.46 6.06
C TYR A 173 -3.02 1.85 7.44
N ALA A 174 -3.75 1.54 8.52
CA ALA A 174 -3.42 1.95 9.89
C ALA A 174 -3.26 3.48 10.03
N VAL A 175 -4.21 4.23 9.47
CA VAL A 175 -4.31 5.70 9.54
C VAL A 175 -5.65 6.13 10.13
N ALA A 176 -5.85 7.39 10.46
CA ALA A 176 -7.15 7.85 10.93
C ALA A 176 -8.10 8.27 9.78
N THR A 177 -7.57 8.77 8.67
CA THR A 177 -8.39 9.39 7.61
C THR A 177 -7.83 9.19 6.21
N ARG A 178 -8.68 9.38 5.20
CA ARG A 178 -8.26 9.49 3.79
C ARG A 178 -7.19 10.57 3.57
N ASP A 179 -7.30 11.71 4.26
CA ASP A 179 -6.37 12.82 4.12
C ASP A 179 -4.96 12.47 4.62
N GLU A 180 -4.86 11.60 5.62
CA GLU A 180 -3.56 11.07 6.06
C GLU A 180 -2.90 10.24 4.97
N ILE A 181 -3.66 9.44 4.21
CA ILE A 181 -3.12 8.76 3.02
C ILE A 181 -2.66 9.76 1.99
N ALA A 182 -3.45 10.79 1.68
CA ALA A 182 -3.01 11.82 0.74
C ALA A 182 -1.69 12.46 1.19
N ARG A 183 -1.48 12.69 2.49
CA ARG A 183 -0.19 13.20 3.04
C ARG A 183 0.94 12.19 2.93
N ILE A 184 0.72 10.93 3.32
CA ILE A 184 1.71 9.85 3.24
C ILE A 184 2.15 9.64 1.78
N ARG A 185 1.17 9.65 0.87
CA ARG A 185 1.33 9.54 -0.59
C ARG A 185 1.68 10.86 -1.27
N ARG A 186 1.76 11.95 -0.49
CA ARG A 186 2.00 13.34 -0.92
C ARG A 186 1.26 13.68 -2.23
N LEU A 187 -0.01 13.31 -2.28
CA LEU A 187 -0.94 13.67 -3.32
C LEU A 187 -1.55 15.03 -2.98
N PRO A 188 -1.86 15.87 -3.98
CA PRO A 188 -2.78 16.99 -3.77
C PRO A 188 -4.08 16.47 -3.14
N PHE A 189 -4.61 17.15 -2.13
CA PHE A 189 -5.88 16.74 -1.48
C PHE A 189 -7.08 16.70 -2.44
N SER A 190 -6.98 17.39 -3.57
CA SER A 190 -7.95 17.34 -4.67
C SER A 190 -7.92 16.04 -5.47
N ILE A 191 -6.87 15.24 -5.34
CA ILE A 191 -6.70 13.96 -6.03
C ILE A 191 -7.02 12.83 -5.03
N PRO A 192 -8.06 12.03 -5.28
CA PRO A 192 -8.32 10.83 -4.50
C PRO A 192 -7.12 9.87 -4.51
N PRO A 193 -6.73 9.30 -3.35
CA PRO A 193 -5.65 8.32 -3.29
C PRO A 193 -5.79 7.19 -4.31
N GLU A 194 -7.03 6.79 -4.57
CA GLU A 194 -7.39 5.71 -5.48
C GLU A 194 -7.00 5.99 -6.94
N GLU A 195 -6.83 7.25 -7.35
CA GLU A 195 -6.34 7.60 -8.69
C GLU A 195 -4.85 7.28 -8.88
N ALA A 196 -4.08 7.28 -7.79
CA ALA A 196 -2.65 7.05 -7.80
C ALA A 196 -2.26 5.62 -7.41
N MET A 197 -3.23 4.75 -7.10
CA MET A 197 -2.98 3.38 -6.65
C MET A 197 -2.43 2.49 -7.77
N GLY A 198 -1.53 1.58 -7.40
CA GLY A 198 -1.15 0.44 -8.24
C GLY A 198 -2.16 -0.71 -8.18
N VAL A 199 -2.00 -1.70 -9.04
CA VAL A 199 -2.92 -2.86 -9.16
C VAL A 199 -3.07 -3.61 -7.84
N MET A 200 -1.97 -3.88 -7.12
CA MET A 200 -2.01 -4.58 -5.83
C MET A 200 -2.76 -3.79 -4.76
N GLU A 201 -2.61 -2.47 -4.75
CA GLU A 201 -3.30 -1.61 -3.79
C GLU A 201 -4.80 -1.54 -4.12
N MET A 202 -5.15 -1.43 -5.40
CA MET A 202 -6.54 -1.50 -5.86
C MET A 202 -7.16 -2.84 -5.50
N ALA A 203 -6.47 -3.96 -5.71
CA ALA A 203 -6.95 -5.30 -5.36
C ALA A 203 -7.24 -5.42 -3.86
N ALA A 204 -6.37 -4.92 -3.00
CA ALA A 204 -6.60 -4.92 -1.54
C ALA A 204 -7.83 -4.05 -1.17
N ASN A 205 -7.98 -2.87 -1.78
CA ASN A 205 -9.13 -2.02 -1.54
C ASN A 205 -10.44 -2.66 -2.06
N ILE A 206 -10.44 -3.23 -3.27
CA ILE A 206 -11.58 -3.97 -3.85
C ILE A 206 -11.99 -5.09 -2.91
N PHE A 207 -11.03 -5.92 -2.49
CA PHE A 207 -11.28 -7.05 -1.61
C PHE A 207 -11.84 -6.59 -0.26
N GLN A 208 -11.37 -5.47 0.28
CA GLN A 208 -11.93 -4.88 1.49
C GLN A 208 -13.40 -4.47 1.30
N ARG A 209 -13.74 -3.69 0.27
CA ARG A 209 -15.13 -3.23 0.07
C ARG A 209 -16.07 -4.41 -0.19
N ALA A 210 -15.63 -5.36 -1.02
CA ALA A 210 -16.36 -6.58 -1.32
C ALA A 210 -16.59 -7.43 -0.05
N GLY A 211 -15.53 -7.64 0.74
CA GLY A 211 -15.61 -8.37 2.01
C GLY A 211 -16.52 -7.68 3.01
N THR A 212 -16.45 -6.36 3.15
CA THR A 212 -17.37 -5.58 3.99
C THR A 212 -18.81 -5.77 3.54
N ALA A 213 -19.09 -5.62 2.24
CA ALA A 213 -20.44 -5.80 1.70
C ALA A 213 -20.97 -7.22 1.99
N GLN A 214 -20.16 -8.24 1.72
CA GLN A 214 -20.52 -9.63 1.97
C GLN A 214 -20.83 -9.87 3.45
N VAL A 215 -20.01 -9.37 4.38
CA VAL A 215 -20.26 -9.54 5.82
C VAL A 215 -21.53 -8.81 6.27
N VAL A 216 -21.77 -7.60 5.75
CA VAL A 216 -22.99 -6.83 6.03
C VAL A 216 -24.24 -7.55 5.54
N GLU A 217 -24.19 -8.17 4.35
CA GLU A 217 -25.27 -8.98 3.79
C GLU A 217 -25.51 -10.25 4.59
N GLU A 218 -24.50 -11.11 4.72
CA GLU A 218 -24.61 -12.44 5.32
C GLU A 218 -25.04 -12.38 6.79
N ARG A 219 -24.55 -11.38 7.53
CA ARG A 219 -24.89 -11.21 8.95
C ARG A 219 -26.06 -10.26 9.18
N ASN A 220 -26.69 -9.79 8.11
CA ASN A 220 -27.78 -8.82 8.14
C ASN A 220 -27.47 -7.62 9.06
N LEU A 221 -26.25 -7.07 8.95
CA LEU A 221 -25.82 -5.97 9.82
C LEU A 221 -26.64 -4.71 9.54
N GLN A 222 -26.87 -3.94 10.61
CA GLN A 222 -27.66 -2.71 10.62
C GLN A 222 -26.96 -1.66 11.47
N GLY A 223 -27.16 -0.40 11.12
CA GLY A 223 -26.69 0.74 11.86
C GLY A 223 -25.23 1.08 11.59
N GLU A 224 -24.96 2.38 11.64
CA GLU A 224 -23.67 2.98 11.34
C GLU A 224 -22.51 2.34 12.13
N GLU A 225 -22.61 2.28 13.46
CA GLU A 225 -21.52 1.83 14.33
C GLU A 225 -21.06 0.40 13.99
N THR A 226 -22.01 -0.52 13.82
CA THR A 226 -21.74 -1.93 13.50
C THR A 226 -21.07 -2.09 12.13
N ILE A 227 -21.54 -1.35 11.13
CA ILE A 227 -21.04 -1.45 9.76
C ILE A 227 -19.66 -0.82 9.64
N ILE A 228 -19.44 0.33 10.26
CA ILE A 228 -18.13 1.00 10.31
C ILE A 228 -17.10 0.09 11.00
N ALA A 229 -17.41 -0.44 12.19
CA ALA A 229 -16.51 -1.35 12.89
C ALA A 229 -16.18 -2.61 12.05
N THR A 230 -17.16 -3.11 11.28
CA THR A 230 -16.95 -4.24 10.36
C THR A 230 -15.99 -3.87 9.23
N ALA A 231 -16.15 -2.69 8.63
CA ALA A 231 -15.28 -2.21 7.55
C ALA A 231 -13.81 -2.04 8.02
N GLU A 232 -13.63 -1.57 9.26
CA GLU A 232 -12.30 -1.50 9.89
C GLU A 232 -11.71 -2.89 10.11
N ASP A 233 -12.45 -3.81 10.74
CA ASP A 233 -11.97 -5.16 11.05
C ASP A 233 -11.58 -5.93 9.78
N VAL A 234 -12.41 -5.88 8.73
CA VAL A 234 -12.06 -6.49 7.43
C VAL A 234 -10.73 -5.93 6.91
N GLY A 235 -10.52 -4.62 6.98
CA GLY A 235 -9.26 -3.97 6.61
C GLY A 235 -8.07 -4.46 7.46
N VAL A 236 -8.25 -4.56 8.78
CA VAL A 236 -7.23 -5.07 9.71
C VAL A 236 -6.86 -6.52 9.37
N GLN A 237 -7.83 -7.38 9.06
CA GLN A 237 -7.54 -8.77 8.69
C GLN A 237 -6.74 -8.88 7.39
N ILE A 238 -7.05 -8.05 6.38
CA ILE A 238 -6.28 -7.96 5.14
C ILE A 238 -4.85 -7.52 5.45
N ARG A 239 -4.69 -6.46 6.25
CA ARG A 239 -3.40 -5.94 6.68
C ARG A 239 -2.54 -6.99 7.38
N LEU A 240 -3.10 -7.70 8.37
CA LEU A 240 -2.43 -8.78 9.09
C LEU A 240 -2.05 -9.94 8.17
N THR A 241 -2.86 -10.20 7.13
CA THR A 241 -2.56 -11.23 6.13
C THR A 241 -1.37 -10.82 5.27
N MET A 242 -1.32 -9.56 4.83
CA MET A 242 -0.18 -9.01 4.09
C MET A 242 1.12 -9.07 4.91
N GLU A 243 1.05 -8.69 6.20
CA GLU A 243 2.18 -8.77 7.12
C GLU A 243 2.69 -10.22 7.28
N ARG A 244 1.79 -11.18 7.50
CA ARG A 244 2.13 -12.62 7.62
C ARG A 244 2.77 -13.18 6.36
N MET A 245 2.36 -12.71 5.18
CA MET A 245 2.95 -13.10 3.90
C MET A 245 4.27 -12.39 3.61
N GLY A 246 4.65 -11.37 4.40
CA GLY A 246 5.85 -10.57 4.17
C GLY A 246 5.79 -9.74 2.89
N VAL A 247 4.59 -9.39 2.41
CA VAL A 247 4.42 -8.51 1.23
C VAL A 247 4.46 -7.04 1.65
N THR A 248 4.69 -6.16 0.67
CA THR A 248 4.72 -4.71 0.89
C THR A 248 3.37 -4.21 1.41
N MET A 249 3.37 -3.52 2.55
CA MET A 249 2.16 -2.95 3.15
C MET A 249 1.52 -1.89 2.25
N PRO A 250 0.18 -1.70 2.31
CA PRO A 250 -0.55 -0.79 1.43
C PRO A 250 0.11 0.58 1.34
N GLU A 251 0.33 1.27 2.46
CA GLU A 251 0.93 2.62 2.55
C GLU A 251 2.35 2.74 1.97
N SER A 252 3.01 1.60 1.73
CA SER A 252 4.36 1.52 1.18
C SER A 252 4.40 1.00 -0.27
N LEU A 253 3.25 0.66 -0.86
CA LEU A 253 3.17 0.25 -2.27
C LEU A 253 3.54 1.41 -3.21
N PRO A 254 4.04 1.14 -4.43
CA PRO A 254 4.31 2.17 -5.41
C PRO A 254 3.04 2.95 -5.75
N ARG A 255 3.18 4.27 -5.91
CA ARG A 255 2.14 5.09 -6.50
C ARG A 255 2.39 5.22 -8.00
N TYR A 256 1.41 5.71 -8.71
CA TYR A 256 1.48 5.98 -10.13
C TYR A 256 0.87 7.34 -10.43
N ARG A 257 1.07 7.82 -11.65
CA ARG A 257 0.34 8.97 -12.17
C ARG A 257 -1.16 8.74 -11.99
N ALA A 258 -1.84 9.78 -11.52
CA ALA A 258 -3.29 9.82 -11.42
C ALA A 258 -3.92 9.55 -12.79
N LEU A 259 -4.81 8.55 -12.86
CA LEU A 259 -5.63 8.31 -14.04
C LEU A 259 -6.74 9.37 -14.09
N HIS A 260 -6.77 10.18 -15.15
CA HIS A 260 -7.90 11.08 -15.38
C HIS A 260 -9.17 10.28 -15.69
N HIS A 261 -10.35 10.81 -15.34
CA HIS A 261 -11.65 10.16 -15.59
C HIS A 261 -11.81 9.67 -17.04
N THR A 262 -11.32 10.43 -18.03
CA THR A 262 -11.36 10.07 -19.45
C THR A 262 -10.52 8.84 -19.82
N GLU A 263 -9.57 8.43 -18.98
CA GLU A 263 -8.65 7.32 -19.25
C GLU A 263 -9.23 5.96 -18.87
N TRP A 264 -10.30 5.92 -18.08
CA TRP A 264 -10.90 4.66 -17.60
C TRP A 264 -12.44 4.67 -17.57
N LEU A 265 -13.09 5.83 -17.78
CA LEU A 265 -14.54 5.97 -18.03
C LEU A 265 -14.77 6.78 -19.32
N PRO A 266 -14.84 6.12 -20.49
CA PRO A 266 -15.14 6.79 -21.77
C PRO A 266 -16.57 7.32 -21.85
N SER A 267 -17.47 6.85 -20.97
CA SER A 267 -18.92 7.11 -20.99
C SER A 267 -19.33 8.48 -20.42
N GLY A 268 -18.45 9.17 -19.69
CA GLY A 268 -18.76 10.46 -19.04
C GLY A 268 -19.53 10.36 -17.73
N GLU A 269 -19.71 9.14 -17.20
CA GLU A 269 -20.23 8.90 -15.85
C GLU A 269 -19.22 9.33 -14.77
N PRO A 270 -19.69 9.69 -13.56
CA PRO A 270 -18.80 10.13 -12.49
C PRO A 270 -17.83 9.02 -12.02
N GLY A 271 -16.63 9.44 -11.59
CA GLY A 271 -15.54 8.53 -11.18
C GLY A 271 -15.75 7.83 -9.82
N PRO A 272 -14.83 6.98 -9.34
CA PRO A 272 -14.97 6.19 -8.13
C PRO A 272 -14.77 7.12 -6.93
N GLY A 273 -15.60 6.94 -5.91
CA GLY A 273 -15.69 7.88 -4.78
C GLY A 273 -16.58 9.09 -5.06
N HIS A 274 -17.15 9.23 -6.27
CA HIS A 274 -18.33 10.06 -6.48
C HIS A 274 -19.57 9.19 -6.28
N ILE A 275 -20.36 9.59 -5.31
CA ILE A 275 -21.65 8.97 -5.00
C ILE A 275 -22.70 9.96 -5.44
N ASP A 276 -23.54 9.51 -6.38
CA ASP A 276 -24.73 10.25 -6.75
C ASP A 276 -25.79 10.04 -5.66
N TRP A 277 -25.84 10.97 -4.71
CA TRP A 277 -26.81 10.97 -3.62
C TRP A 277 -28.26 11.16 -4.09
N ASP A 278 -28.43 11.66 -5.32
CA ASP A 278 -29.75 11.92 -5.92
C ASP A 278 -30.20 10.77 -6.84
N ALA A 279 -29.38 9.72 -7.02
CA ALA A 279 -29.75 8.55 -7.81
C ALA A 279 -30.92 7.80 -7.17
N GLU A 280 -31.95 7.46 -7.96
CA GLU A 280 -33.07 6.63 -7.51
C GLU A 280 -32.52 5.26 -7.05
N ILE A 281 -32.69 4.96 -5.76
CA ILE A 281 -32.30 3.68 -5.18
C ILE A 281 -33.30 2.62 -5.70
N PRO A 282 -32.86 1.59 -6.45
CA PRO A 282 -33.75 0.54 -6.93
C PRO A 282 -34.46 -0.15 -5.75
N GLU A 283 -35.75 -0.47 -5.88
CA GLU A 283 -36.48 -1.18 -4.82
C GLU A 283 -35.82 -2.53 -4.51
N ALA A 284 -35.85 -2.93 -3.23
CA ALA A 284 -35.07 -4.04 -2.63
C ALA A 284 -35.28 -5.45 -3.23
N ASP A 285 -36.07 -5.60 -4.29
CA ASP A 285 -36.39 -6.87 -4.95
C ASP A 285 -35.62 -7.09 -6.26
N ASP A 286 -35.01 -6.05 -6.85
CA ASP A 286 -34.15 -6.21 -8.03
C ASP A 286 -32.73 -6.58 -7.59
N ARG A 287 -32.60 -7.86 -7.20
CA ARG A 287 -31.38 -8.68 -7.10
C ARG A 287 -30.09 -7.87 -7.00
N VAL A 288 -29.62 -7.69 -5.77
CA VAL A 288 -28.20 -7.57 -5.46
C VAL A 288 -27.42 -8.53 -6.36
N ILE A 289 -26.73 -7.99 -7.37
CA ILE A 289 -25.94 -8.81 -8.30
C ILE A 289 -24.81 -9.38 -7.47
N PRO A 290 -24.77 -10.69 -7.25
CA PRO A 290 -23.72 -11.27 -6.45
C PRO A 290 -22.37 -11.02 -7.13
N ILE A 291 -21.34 -10.74 -6.33
CA ILE A 291 -20.00 -10.34 -6.77
C ILE A 291 -19.40 -11.34 -7.80
N TYR A 292 -19.86 -12.60 -7.81
CA TYR A 292 -19.45 -13.65 -8.74
C TYR A 292 -20.09 -13.59 -10.14
N GLU A 293 -21.19 -12.86 -10.35
CA GLU A 293 -21.75 -12.63 -11.70
C GLU A 293 -21.01 -11.51 -12.46
N LEU A 294 -20.26 -10.65 -11.75
CA LEU A 294 -19.41 -9.61 -12.34
C LEU A 294 -17.99 -10.11 -12.72
N ALA A 295 -17.80 -11.43 -12.72
CA ALA A 295 -16.53 -12.09 -13.02
C ALA A 295 -16.60 -12.80 -14.38
N GLU A 296 -17.04 -12.12 -15.42
CA GLU A 296 -16.61 -12.50 -16.78
C GLU A 296 -15.37 -11.67 -17.14
N PRO A 297 -14.21 -12.29 -17.41
CA PRO A 297 -13.15 -11.55 -18.08
C PRO A 297 -13.72 -11.12 -19.43
N ALA A 298 -13.63 -9.81 -19.73
CA ALA A 298 -13.94 -9.30 -21.06
C ALA A 298 -13.23 -10.19 -22.08
N GLY A 299 -14.01 -11.05 -22.76
CA GLY A 299 -13.50 -11.97 -23.75
C GLY A 299 -12.75 -11.16 -24.79
N ASP A 300 -11.53 -11.61 -25.12
CA ASP A 300 -10.76 -11.05 -26.23
C ASP A 300 -11.65 -11.11 -27.49
N PRO A 301 -12.03 -9.95 -28.07
CA PRO A 301 -12.89 -9.91 -29.25
C PRO A 301 -12.22 -10.51 -30.50
N ASN A 302 -10.95 -10.94 -30.41
CA ASN A 302 -10.20 -11.64 -31.45
C ASN A 302 -9.75 -13.06 -31.09
N SER A 303 -10.22 -13.65 -29.98
CA SER A 303 -9.90 -15.05 -29.67
C SER A 303 -10.85 -16.02 -30.39
N ASP A 304 -10.44 -16.44 -31.58
CA ASP A 304 -11.05 -17.55 -32.31
C ASP A 304 -10.63 -18.87 -31.63
N HIS A 305 -11.31 -19.24 -30.53
CA HIS A 305 -11.18 -20.58 -29.94
C HIS A 305 -12.56 -21.24 -29.73
N PRO A 306 -12.91 -22.25 -30.54
CA PRO A 306 -14.18 -22.96 -30.42
C PRO A 306 -14.13 -24.00 -29.28
N HIS A 307 -15.18 -24.00 -28.45
CA HIS A 307 -15.68 -25.11 -27.63
C HIS A 307 -14.72 -25.79 -26.64
N GLU A 308 -14.90 -25.55 -25.33
CA GLU A 308 -14.97 -26.61 -24.29
C GLU A 308 -15.25 -26.04 -22.88
N LEU A 309 -16.49 -25.59 -22.62
CA LEU A 309 -17.05 -25.44 -21.27
C LEU A 309 -18.51 -25.89 -21.23
N ARG A 310 -18.77 -27.09 -21.76
CA ARG A 310 -19.93 -27.92 -21.40
C ARG A 310 -19.38 -29.29 -21.08
N LEU A 311 -19.06 -29.58 -19.83
CA LEU A 311 -18.92 -30.95 -19.30
C LEU A 311 -18.72 -31.01 -17.76
N LEU A 312 -19.24 -30.06 -16.99
CA LEU A 312 -19.20 -30.14 -15.51
C LEU A 312 -20.54 -29.80 -14.82
N GLU A 313 -21.68 -29.97 -15.50
CA GLU A 313 -23.01 -29.84 -14.88
C GLU A 313 -23.86 -31.12 -14.86
N GLU A 314 -23.30 -32.29 -15.22
CA GLU A 314 -24.04 -33.55 -15.14
C GLU A 314 -23.30 -34.62 -14.34
N ARG A 315 -23.08 -34.39 -13.03
CA ARG A 315 -22.95 -35.48 -12.02
C ARG A 315 -23.39 -35.00 -10.62
N HIS A 316 -24.68 -34.90 -10.40
CA HIS A 316 -25.24 -35.27 -9.09
C HIS A 316 -25.72 -36.73 -9.15
N ILE A 317 -25.80 -37.37 -7.98
CA ILE A 317 -26.22 -38.76 -7.64
C ILE A 317 -24.99 -39.63 -7.28
N GLN A 318 -24.74 -40.17 -6.07
CA GLN A 318 -25.44 -40.39 -4.78
C GLN A 318 -24.37 -40.71 -3.70
N PRO A 319 -24.68 -40.65 -2.38
CA PRO A 319 -23.77 -41.11 -1.33
C PRO A 319 -23.53 -42.63 -1.41
N ARG A 320 -22.31 -43.09 -1.08
CA ARG A 320 -21.98 -44.52 -1.00
C ARG A 320 -22.42 -45.09 0.36
N PRO A 321 -23.07 -46.27 0.39
CA PRO A 321 -23.32 -46.99 1.62
C PRO A 321 -22.09 -47.82 2.00
N SER A 322 -21.36 -47.43 3.05
CA SER A 322 -20.39 -48.31 3.70
C SER A 322 -20.17 -48.06 5.21
N ASP A 323 -20.99 -47.22 5.85
CA ASP A 323 -20.89 -46.98 7.30
C ASP A 323 -22.15 -47.50 8.01
N MET A 324 -22.47 -48.78 7.83
CA MET A 324 -23.43 -49.53 8.65
C MET A 324 -23.10 -51.02 8.51
N GLU A 325 -22.16 -51.52 9.31
CA GLU A 325 -22.14 -52.90 9.87
C GLU A 325 -20.84 -53.05 10.68
N ASP A 326 -20.98 -53.01 12.01
CA ASP A 326 -20.35 -53.93 12.97
C ASP A 326 -20.91 -53.60 14.37
N GLU A 327 -22.05 -54.24 14.70
CA GLU A 327 -22.34 -54.63 16.08
C GLU A 327 -21.93 -56.10 16.23
N GLU A 328 -20.85 -56.35 16.98
CA GLU A 328 -20.75 -57.44 17.96
C GLU A 328 -19.79 -57.06 19.09
#